data_AF-A0A437A6F7-F1
#
_entry.id   AF-A0A437A6F7-F1
#
_cell.length_a   1.000
_cell.length_b   1.000
_cell.length_c   1.000
_cell.angle_alpha   90.00
_cell.angle_beta   90.00
_cell.angle_gamma   90.00
#
_symmetry.space_group_name_H-M   'P 1'
#
loop_
_entity.id
_entity.type
_entity.pdbx_description
1 polymer ?
#
loop_
_entity_poly.entity_id
_entity_poly.type
_entity_poly.pdbx_seq_one_letter_code
_entity_poly.pdbx_strand_id
1 'polypeptide(L)'
;MRSRSRRPVYCYYTLSRGYSWFRGLHTSRRICQSYDPRIADLGRIIEDDFMKLKEYYKTPKNPIVLSHGLFGFDTLQLFPWSFIPPLQYWRGINEALQANSCKVIVTAVPPSASIEKRAEALARSIEQRAGGQSVNIVGHSMG
;
A
#
# COMPACT_ATOMS: atom_id res chain seq x y z
N MET A 1 -11.38 4.77 -40.82
CA MET A 1 -11.18 6.01 -40.02
C MET A 1 -11.49 5.71 -38.55
N ARG A 2 -10.47 5.63 -37.69
CA ARG A 2 -10.65 5.56 -36.22
C ARG A 2 -9.92 6.75 -35.61
N SER A 3 -10.68 7.67 -35.01
CA SER A 3 -10.14 8.88 -34.38
C SER A 3 -9.35 8.52 -33.13
N ARG A 4 -8.09 8.98 -33.06
CA ARG A 4 -7.28 8.92 -31.85
C ARG A 4 -7.73 10.06 -30.93
N SER A 5 -8.46 9.73 -29.88
CA SER A 5 -8.76 10.63 -28.77
C SER A 5 -7.46 11.03 -28.08
N ARG A 6 -7.09 12.31 -28.18
CA ARG A 6 -5.95 12.92 -27.46
C ARG A 6 -6.37 13.12 -26.00
N ARG A 7 -5.73 12.42 -25.07
CA ARG A 7 -5.88 12.69 -23.63
C ARG A 7 -5.00 13.89 -23.24
N PRO A 8 -5.41 14.71 -22.26
CA PRO A 8 -4.68 15.92 -21.88
C PRO A 8 -3.36 15.59 -21.22
N VAL A 9 -2.33 16.36 -21.58
CA VAL A 9 -1.01 16.36 -20.94
C VAL A 9 -1.11 17.25 -19.70
N TYR A 10 -0.94 16.69 -18.51
CA TYR A 10 -0.79 17.49 -17.30
C TYR A 10 0.66 18.00 -17.23
N CYS A 11 0.81 19.30 -17.44
CA CYS A 11 2.09 20.01 -17.35
C CYS A 11 2.25 20.51 -15.92
N TYR A 12 3.12 19.86 -15.14
CA TYR A 12 3.51 20.37 -13.82
C TYR A 12 4.64 21.39 -14.00
N TYR A 13 4.35 22.65 -13.71
CA TYR A 13 5.39 23.67 -13.55
C TYR A 13 6.10 23.45 -12.22
N THR A 14 7.32 22.94 -12.24
CA THR A 14 8.20 23.00 -11.07
C THR A 14 8.77 24.41 -10.98
N LEU A 15 8.16 25.23 -10.11
CA LEU A 15 8.73 26.49 -9.65
C LEU A 15 10.03 26.18 -8.91
N SER A 16 11.16 26.37 -9.59
CA SER A 16 12.48 26.39 -8.97
C SER A 16 12.61 27.64 -8.11
N ARG A 17 12.36 27.50 -6.81
CA ARG A 17 12.85 28.45 -5.80
C ARG A 17 13.88 27.73 -4.95
N GLY A 18 15.15 28.07 -5.22
CA GLY A 18 16.28 27.58 -4.47
C GLY A 18 16.22 28.03 -3.02
N TYR A 19 16.34 27.06 -2.11
CA TYR A 19 16.89 27.27 -0.79
C TYR A 19 17.91 26.14 -0.56
N SER A 20 19.18 26.52 -0.58
CA SER A 20 20.31 25.68 -0.26
C SER A 20 20.25 25.31 1.23
N TRP A 21 20.08 24.03 1.52
CA TRP A 21 20.33 23.47 2.84
C TRP A 21 21.21 22.22 2.69
N PHE A 22 22.47 22.41 3.06
CA PHE A 22 23.54 21.47 3.38
C PHE A 22 23.37 19.99 2.97
N ARG A 23 24.24 19.56 2.04
CA ARG A 23 24.51 18.15 1.74
C ARG A 23 25.13 17.46 2.97
N GLY A 24 24.34 16.69 3.70
CA GLY A 24 24.85 15.57 4.50
C GLY A 24 25.15 14.40 3.56
N LEU A 25 26.42 14.04 3.43
CA LEU A 25 26.87 12.84 2.72
C LEU A 25 26.28 11.61 3.43
N HIS A 26 25.17 11.07 2.92
CA HIS A 26 24.82 9.70 3.23
C HIS A 26 25.79 8.82 2.43
N THR A 27 26.90 8.44 3.07
CA THR A 27 27.73 7.34 2.59
C THR A 27 26.80 6.17 2.30
N SER A 28 26.74 5.74 1.04
CA SER A 28 26.18 4.45 0.69
C SER A 28 26.96 3.42 1.51
N ARG A 29 26.36 2.95 2.62
CA ARG A 29 26.85 1.73 3.26
C ARG A 29 26.74 0.69 2.15
N ARG A 30 27.88 0.17 1.70
CA ARG A 30 27.90 -1.15 1.08
C ARG A 30 27.20 -2.06 2.07
N ILE A 31 25.96 -2.45 1.76
CA ILE A 31 25.37 -3.61 2.40
C ILE A 31 26.22 -4.76 1.87
N CYS A 32 27.21 -5.16 2.65
CA CYS A 32 27.82 -6.47 2.48
C CYS A 32 26.65 -7.45 2.64
N GLN A 33 26.21 -8.06 1.54
CA GLN A 33 25.17 -9.06 1.58
C GLN A 33 25.64 -10.16 2.53
N SER A 34 25.04 -10.20 3.72
CA SER A 34 25.32 -11.24 4.70
C SER A 34 24.64 -12.51 4.19
N TYR A 35 25.39 -13.31 3.43
CA TYR A 35 24.96 -14.63 2.98
C TYR A 35 24.75 -15.53 4.21
N ASP A 36 23.49 -15.74 4.59
CA ASP A 36 23.12 -16.66 5.66
C ASP A 36 23.07 -18.09 5.07
N PRO A 37 23.97 -19.00 5.47
CA PRO A 37 24.02 -20.36 4.94
C PRO A 37 22.74 -21.17 5.21
N ARG A 38 21.87 -20.72 6.12
CA ARG A 38 20.57 -21.36 6.41
C ARG A 38 19.51 -21.09 5.33
N ILE A 39 19.71 -20.04 4.51
CA ILE A 39 18.75 -19.62 3.46
C ILE A 39 19.13 -20.19 2.09
N ALA A 40 20.30 -20.85 1.98
CA ALA A 40 20.84 -21.34 0.71
C ALA A 40 19.92 -22.30 -0.06
N ASP A 41 19.04 -23.02 0.65
CA ASP A 41 18.14 -24.02 0.07
C ASP A 41 16.74 -23.46 -0.31
N LEU A 42 16.48 -22.17 -0.06
CA LEU A 42 15.17 -21.53 -0.27
C LEU A 42 14.90 -21.08 -1.73
N GLY A 43 15.70 -21.53 -2.70
CA GLY A 43 15.51 -21.19 -4.11
C GLY A 43 15.90 -19.74 -4.44
N ARG A 44 15.24 -19.12 -5.44
CA ARG A 44 15.57 -17.76 -5.90
C ARG A 44 15.29 -16.75 -4.77
N ILE A 45 16.33 -16.29 -4.10
CA ILE A 45 16.24 -15.16 -3.17
C ILE A 45 15.93 -13.92 -3.99
N ILE A 46 14.78 -13.32 -3.72
CA ILE A 46 14.31 -12.12 -4.38
C ILE A 46 14.94 -10.92 -3.67
N GLU A 47 16.21 -10.64 -3.96
CA GLU A 47 16.92 -9.53 -3.30
C GLU A 47 16.63 -8.19 -4.00
N ASP A 48 16.80 -8.13 -5.32
CA ASP A 48 16.82 -6.85 -6.06
C ASP A 48 15.80 -6.73 -7.20
N ASP A 49 15.10 -7.83 -7.55
CA ASP A 49 14.20 -7.86 -8.71
C ASP A 49 13.01 -6.89 -8.61
N PHE A 50 12.63 -6.52 -7.38
CA PHE A 50 11.55 -5.56 -7.10
C PHE A 50 12.05 -4.19 -6.62
N MET A 51 13.35 -3.97 -6.46
CA MET A 51 13.89 -2.63 -6.21
C MET A 51 13.73 -1.70 -7.43
N LYS A 52 13.62 -2.29 -8.63
CA LYS A 52 13.38 -1.53 -9.87
C LYS A 52 11.88 -1.28 -10.05
N LEU A 53 11.46 -0.05 -9.79
CA LEU A 53 10.11 0.41 -10.10
C LEU A 53 9.86 0.29 -11.61
N LYS A 54 8.83 -0.45 -11.99
CA LYS A 54 8.38 -0.55 -13.38
C LYS A 54 7.46 0.62 -13.70
N GLU A 55 7.53 1.10 -14.93
CA GLU A 55 6.56 2.07 -15.47
C GLU A 55 5.12 1.54 -15.42
N TYR A 56 4.95 0.21 -15.51
CA TYR A 56 3.65 -0.43 -15.50
C TYR A 56 3.64 -1.75 -14.73
N TYR A 57 2.62 -1.92 -13.90
CA TYR A 57 2.31 -3.17 -13.20
C TYR A 57 0.96 -3.69 -13.67
N LYS A 58 0.87 -5.02 -13.85
CA LYS A 58 -0.40 -5.66 -14.19
C LYS A 58 -1.34 -5.63 -12.97
N THR A 59 -2.60 -5.33 -13.21
CA THR A 59 -3.67 -5.43 -12.20
C THR A 59 -3.77 -6.88 -11.69
N PRO A 60 -3.81 -7.09 -10.36
CA PRO A 60 -3.94 -8.42 -9.78
C PRO A 60 -5.32 -9.03 -10.10
N LYS A 61 -5.36 -10.36 -10.24
CA LYS A 61 -6.59 -11.11 -10.49
C LYS A 61 -7.53 -11.13 -9.28
N ASN A 62 -6.95 -11.22 -8.10
CA ASN A 62 -7.66 -11.34 -6.83
C ASN A 62 -7.83 -9.96 -6.17
N PRO A 63 -8.93 -9.73 -5.44
CA PRO A 63 -9.12 -8.52 -4.65
C PRO A 63 -7.98 -8.31 -3.67
N ILE A 64 -7.59 -7.06 -3.47
CA ILE A 64 -6.61 -6.66 -2.45
C ILE A 64 -7.37 -6.31 -1.18
N VAL A 65 -7.01 -6.95 -0.07
CA VAL A 65 -7.53 -6.67 1.25
C VAL A 65 -6.50 -5.84 2.01
N LEU A 66 -6.89 -4.66 2.47
CA LEU A 66 -6.02 -3.79 3.27
C LEU A 66 -6.34 -3.99 4.75
N SER A 67 -5.33 -4.42 5.52
CA SER A 67 -5.43 -4.73 6.95
C SER A 67 -4.51 -3.82 7.77
N HIS A 68 -5.09 -2.99 8.63
CA HIS A 68 -4.35 -2.03 9.44
C HIS A 68 -3.77 -2.65 10.73
N GLY A 69 -2.73 -2.03 11.28
CA GLY A 69 -2.06 -2.46 12.50
C GLY A 69 -2.73 -2.03 13.82
N LEU A 70 -1.95 -2.10 14.92
CA LEU A 70 -2.33 -1.65 16.26
C LEU A 70 -2.65 -0.14 16.24
N PHE A 71 -3.73 0.27 16.92
CA PHE A 71 -4.31 1.63 16.82
C PHE A 71 -4.71 2.08 15.41
N GLY A 72 -4.76 1.15 14.45
CA GLY A 72 -5.29 1.45 13.14
C GLY A 72 -6.78 1.70 13.19
N PHE A 73 -7.24 2.60 12.33
CA PHE A 73 -8.62 2.92 12.06
C PHE A 73 -8.86 2.70 10.56
N ASP A 74 -10.09 2.50 10.14
CA ASP A 74 -10.40 2.56 8.70
C ASP A 74 -10.55 4.03 8.29
N THR A 75 -11.54 4.69 8.89
CA THR A 75 -11.80 6.12 8.75
C THR A 75 -12.02 6.73 10.13
N LEU A 76 -11.25 7.76 10.47
CA LEU A 76 -11.35 8.52 11.71
C LEU A 76 -12.01 9.87 11.43
N GLN A 77 -13.18 10.08 12.03
CA GLN A 77 -13.85 11.37 12.01
C GLN A 77 -13.51 12.12 13.30
N LEU A 78 -12.54 13.02 13.22
CA LEU A 78 -11.97 13.70 14.39
C LEU A 78 -12.96 14.62 15.10
N PHE A 79 -13.87 15.27 14.36
CA PHE A 79 -14.86 16.20 14.92
C PHE A 79 -16.16 16.15 14.10
N PRO A 80 -17.32 15.83 14.70
CA PRO A 80 -18.61 15.78 14.00
C PRO A 80 -19.06 17.12 13.42
N TRP A 81 -18.57 18.22 14.01
CA TRP A 81 -18.96 19.61 13.69
C TRP A 81 -17.93 20.35 12.84
N SER A 82 -16.84 19.68 12.44
CA SER A 82 -15.76 20.33 11.72
C SER A 82 -15.90 20.06 10.22
N PHE A 83 -15.63 21.08 9.40
CA PHE A 83 -15.61 21.00 7.93
C PHE A 83 -14.41 20.19 7.39
N ILE A 84 -13.68 19.49 8.26
CA ILE A 84 -12.48 18.72 7.91
C ILE A 84 -12.91 17.33 7.43
N PRO A 85 -12.42 16.86 6.27
CA PRO A 85 -12.79 15.55 5.75
C PRO A 85 -12.29 14.42 6.69
N PRO A 86 -13.01 13.28 6.74
CA PRO A 86 -12.58 12.13 7.52
C PRO A 86 -11.18 11.67 7.14
N LEU A 87 -10.36 11.35 8.14
CA LEU A 87 -9.00 10.87 7.93
C LEU A 87 -9.04 9.37 7.65
N GLN A 88 -8.52 8.93 6.51
CA GLN A 88 -8.42 7.52 6.16
C GLN A 88 -7.01 7.00 6.41
N TYR A 89 -6.90 5.78 6.92
CA TYR A 89 -5.60 5.16 7.18
C TYR A 89 -4.85 4.82 5.89
N TRP A 90 -5.60 4.37 4.88
CA TRP A 90 -5.08 4.02 3.55
C TRP A 90 -5.21 5.17 2.53
N ARG A 91 -5.18 6.42 3.01
CA ARG A 91 -5.33 7.61 2.15
C ARG A 91 -4.26 7.63 1.06
N GLY A 92 -4.69 7.82 -0.18
CA GLY A 92 -3.85 7.79 -1.38
C GLY A 92 -3.61 6.37 -1.91
N ILE A 93 -3.51 5.36 -1.04
CA ILE A 93 -3.25 3.97 -1.44
C ILE A 93 -4.51 3.35 -2.02
N ASN A 94 -5.65 3.47 -1.33
CA ASN A 94 -6.92 2.92 -1.81
C ASN A 94 -7.30 3.54 -3.16
N GLU A 95 -7.18 4.87 -3.28
CA GLU A 95 -7.49 5.60 -4.50
C GLU A 95 -6.56 5.22 -5.65
N ALA A 96 -5.25 5.12 -5.39
CA ALA A 96 -4.27 4.72 -6.40
C ALA A 96 -4.52 3.28 -6.89
N LEU A 97 -4.84 2.34 -6.00
CA LEU A 97 -5.16 0.97 -6.36
C LEU A 97 -6.45 0.89 -7.20
N GLN A 98 -7.50 1.59 -6.77
CA GLN A 98 -8.76 1.66 -7.51
C GLN A 98 -8.59 2.33 -8.89
N ALA A 99 -7.78 3.39 -8.99
CA ALA A 99 -7.45 4.04 -10.26
C ALA A 99 -6.73 3.10 -11.24
N ASN A 100 -5.99 2.11 -10.72
CA ASN A 100 -5.37 1.04 -11.50
C ASN A 100 -6.28 -0.19 -11.70
N SER A 101 -7.59 -0.01 -11.53
CA SER A 101 -8.63 -1.03 -11.70
C SER A 101 -8.47 -2.24 -10.77
N CYS A 102 -7.80 -2.07 -9.62
CA CYS A 102 -7.73 -3.11 -8.60
C CYS A 102 -9.02 -3.10 -7.78
N LYS A 103 -9.60 -4.28 -7.53
CA LYS A 103 -10.67 -4.42 -6.54
C LYS A 103 -10.05 -4.37 -5.14
N VAL A 104 -10.42 -3.36 -4.35
CA VAL A 104 -9.87 -3.14 -3.01
C VAL A 104 -10.95 -3.31 -1.94
N ILE A 105 -10.61 -4.03 -0.88
CA ILE A 105 -11.44 -4.25 0.30
C ILE A 105 -10.67 -3.67 1.49
N VAL A 106 -11.08 -2.49 1.96
CA VAL A 106 -10.54 -1.92 3.20
C VAL A 106 -11.24 -2.58 4.39
N THR A 107 -10.47 -3.15 5.31
CA THR A 107 -11.02 -3.86 6.48
C THR A 107 -10.71 -3.10 7.76
N ALA A 108 -11.61 -3.23 8.73
CA ALA A 108 -11.44 -2.70 10.07
C ALA A 108 -11.30 -3.89 11.04
N VAL A 109 -10.19 -3.96 11.76
CA VAL A 109 -9.97 -4.93 12.84
C VAL A 109 -9.95 -4.22 14.19
N PRO A 110 -10.24 -4.90 15.30
CA PRO A 110 -10.17 -4.29 16.63
C PRO A 110 -8.80 -3.62 16.89
N PRO A 111 -8.75 -2.33 17.32
CA PRO A 111 -7.49 -1.57 17.37
C PRO A 111 -6.44 -2.08 18.38
N SER A 112 -6.87 -2.76 19.44
CA SER A 112 -6.01 -3.17 20.57
C SER A 112 -6.32 -4.58 21.10
N ALA A 113 -6.94 -5.44 20.29
CA ALA A 113 -7.21 -6.83 20.68
C ALA A 113 -6.04 -7.78 20.38
N SER A 114 -6.12 -9.02 20.88
CA SER A 114 -5.16 -10.07 20.56
C SER A 114 -5.14 -10.42 19.06
N ILE A 115 -4.07 -11.06 18.60
CA ILE A 115 -3.89 -11.43 17.19
C ILE A 115 -5.03 -12.35 16.73
N GLU A 116 -5.44 -13.31 17.56
CA GLU A 116 -6.51 -14.27 17.26
C GLU A 116 -7.83 -13.56 16.99
N LYS A 117 -8.21 -12.62 17.87
CA LYS A 117 -9.45 -11.83 17.71
C LYS A 117 -9.40 -10.93 16.48
N ARG A 118 -8.23 -10.38 16.16
CA ARG A 118 -8.04 -9.55 14.95
C ARG A 118 -8.11 -10.40 13.68
N ALA A 119 -7.50 -11.58 13.67
CA ALA A 119 -7.56 -12.52 12.56
C ALA A 119 -9.00 -13.00 12.31
N GLU A 120 -9.76 -13.29 13.37
CA GLU A 120 -11.17 -13.66 13.25
C GLU A 120 -12.02 -12.52 12.65
N ALA A 121 -11.84 -11.28 13.13
CA ALA A 121 -12.54 -10.13 12.58
C ALA A 121 -12.18 -9.86 11.10
N LEU A 122 -10.90 -10.05 10.75
CA LEU A 122 -10.42 -9.94 9.38
C LEU A 122 -11.05 -11.01 8.48
N ALA A 123 -11.05 -12.28 8.92
CA ALA A 123 -11.64 -13.39 8.18
C ALA A 123 -13.13 -13.15 7.89
N ARG A 124 -13.90 -12.76 8.91
CA ARG A 124 -15.33 -12.42 8.74
C ARG A 124 -15.54 -11.28 7.74
N SER A 125 -14.69 -10.25 7.79
CA SER A 125 -14.76 -9.12 6.85
C SER A 125 -14.46 -9.56 5.40
N ILE A 126 -13.50 -10.47 5.23
CA ILE A 126 -13.16 -11.05 3.93
C ILE A 126 -14.31 -11.90 3.42
N GLU A 127 -14.87 -12.80 4.23
CA GLU A 127 -15.99 -13.66 3.84
C GLU A 127 -17.19 -12.86 3.35
N GLN A 128 -17.54 -11.78 4.06
CA GLN A 128 -18.66 -10.91 3.71
C GLN A 128 -18.44 -10.12 2.41
N ARG A 129 -17.20 -9.72 2.11
CA ARG A 129 -16.92 -8.77 1.02
C ARG A 129 -16.23 -9.37 -0.20
N ALA A 130 -15.50 -10.47 -0.04
CA ALA A 130 -14.79 -11.14 -1.12
C ALA A 130 -15.73 -12.01 -1.98
N GLY A 131 -16.89 -12.41 -1.46
CA GLY A 131 -17.89 -13.18 -2.20
C GLY A 131 -17.35 -14.55 -2.65
N GLY A 132 -16.59 -15.22 -1.79
CA GLY A 132 -16.00 -16.54 -2.07
C GLY A 132 -14.76 -16.52 -2.98
N GLN A 133 -14.29 -15.35 -3.40
CA GLN A 133 -13.05 -15.23 -4.17
C GLN A 133 -11.81 -15.35 -3.27
N SER A 134 -10.73 -15.95 -3.78
CA SER A 134 -9.41 -15.82 -3.15
C SER A 134 -8.98 -14.36 -3.12
N VAL A 135 -8.27 -13.94 -2.07
CA VAL A 135 -7.85 -12.55 -1.84
C VAL A 135 -6.33 -12.43 -1.65
N ASN A 136 -5.80 -11.23 -1.91
CA ASN A 136 -4.43 -10.84 -1.58
C ASN A 136 -4.47 -9.92 -0.36
N ILE A 137 -3.90 -10.32 0.77
CA ILE A 137 -3.90 -9.49 1.98
C ILE A 137 -2.62 -8.64 2.02
N VAL A 138 -2.77 -7.35 2.27
CA VAL A 138 -1.69 -6.39 2.54
C VAL A 138 -1.86 -5.88 3.96
N GLY A 139 -1.00 -6.36 4.85
CA GLY A 139 -0.95 -5.96 6.25
C GLY A 139 0.07 -4.84 6.49
N HIS A 140 -0.26 -3.90 7.37
CA HIS A 140 0.69 -2.91 7.88
C HIS A 140 0.92 -3.10 9.38
N SER A 141 2.18 -3.12 9.81
CA SER A 141 2.58 -3.32 11.22
C SER A 141 2.03 -4.64 11.79
N MET A 142 1.11 -4.59 12.76
CA MET A 142 0.47 -5.77 13.35
C MET A 142 -0.67 -6.34 12.47
N GLY A 143 -1.01 -5.68 11.37
CA GLY A 143 -2.14 -6.00 10.47
C GLY A 143 -1.91 -7.18 9.56
#